data_AF-A0A3A8TVH5-F1
#
_entry.id   AF-A0A3A8TVH5-F1
#
_cell.length_a   1.000
_cell.length_b   1.000
_cell.length_c   1.000
_cell.angle_alpha   90.00
_cell.angle_beta   90.00
_cell.angle_gamma   90.00
#
_symmetry.space_group_name_H-M   'P 1'
#
loop_
_entity.id
_entity.type
_entity.pdbx_description
1 polymer ?
#
loop_
_entity_poly.entity_id
_entity_poly.type
_entity_poly.pdbx_seq_one_letter_code
_entity_poly.pdbx_strand_id
1 'polypeptide(L)'
;MKKMISWMMAMAMAGALLTGCGGGGASQEPTTAAAGKEDQGKAEESQGGAPAESEAAGSGAEGSALKIAIVSSPSGVDDGSFNEDNYNGILAFIESHPDATVTPVREETGDTAAAVQAVQDIVADYDVIVCCGFQFAAIGAIANDNPDVKFLLVDSYPSDAEGTEVACDNVYAMQFKEQESGFFAGIAAALETQTGKVAVVNGIAYPSNVNYQYGFESGVNYANAKLGASAEVVEIASYAGTDVTNANVGGNYVGSFADEATGKVVGKALIDEGCDIIFVAAGGSGNGVFTAAKEATGVKVIGCDVDQYDDGANGSENIILTSGLKVMGMNVEKQLNAIADGGFAGGNELLGADTDSTGYVKEDGRHQMSAETVAKLDEAYGLVKDGTIVPAANFNDIQPDDFPGLK
;
A
#
# COMPACT_ATOMS: atom_id res chain seq x y z
N MET A 1 -34.70 -21.90 32.82
CA MET A 1 -35.82 -22.30 31.93
C MET A 1 -35.21 -22.99 30.71
N LYS A 2 -35.76 -24.14 30.35
CA LYS A 2 -35.18 -25.14 29.43
C LYS A 2 -35.56 -24.85 27.97
N LYS A 3 -34.57 -25.03 27.07
CA LYS A 3 -34.55 -25.71 25.75
C LYS A 3 -35.78 -25.69 24.82
N MET A 4 -35.49 -25.61 23.50
CA MET A 4 -35.93 -26.46 22.35
C MET A 4 -36.38 -25.65 21.10
N ILE A 5 -35.70 -25.77 19.93
CA ILE A 5 -35.94 -26.69 18.76
C ILE A 5 -37.27 -26.40 18.05
N SER A 6 -37.51 -26.46 16.73
CA SER A 6 -36.80 -26.44 15.42
C SER A 6 -37.91 -26.57 14.35
N TRP A 7 -37.56 -26.42 13.05
CA TRP A 7 -38.30 -26.92 11.85
C TRP A 7 -39.58 -26.16 11.46
N MET A 8 -40.02 -26.02 10.21
CA MET A 8 -39.73 -26.53 8.84
C MET A 8 -40.46 -25.52 7.91
N MET A 9 -40.15 -25.33 6.62
CA MET A 9 -40.75 -26.13 5.54
C MET A 9 -40.13 -25.76 4.18
N ALA A 10 -39.77 -26.78 3.42
CA ALA A 10 -39.48 -26.74 2.00
C ALA A 10 -40.78 -26.91 1.19
N MET A 11 -40.81 -26.41 -0.04
CA MET A 11 -41.36 -27.21 -1.15
C MET A 11 -40.88 -26.71 -2.51
N ALA A 12 -40.30 -27.67 -3.23
CA ALA A 12 -39.89 -27.62 -4.62
C ALA A 12 -41.09 -27.64 -5.59
N MET A 13 -40.83 -27.33 -6.87
CA MET A 13 -41.40 -28.07 -8.00
C MET A 13 -40.49 -27.95 -9.22
N ALA A 14 -39.91 -29.09 -9.58
CA ALA A 14 -39.30 -29.36 -10.87
C ALA A 14 -40.39 -29.75 -11.89
N GLY A 15 -40.10 -29.57 -13.17
CA GLY A 15 -40.94 -30.08 -14.26
C GLY A 15 -40.17 -30.05 -15.58
N ALA A 16 -39.63 -31.21 -15.94
CA ALA A 16 -38.77 -31.50 -17.07
C ALA A 16 -39.51 -31.62 -18.43
N LEU A 17 -38.77 -32.17 -19.41
CA LEU A 17 -39.14 -32.97 -20.58
C LEU A 17 -38.74 -32.28 -21.91
N LEU A 18 -38.16 -32.90 -22.94
CA LEU A 18 -37.67 -34.26 -23.25
C LEU A 18 -37.06 -34.19 -24.69
N THR A 19 -36.03 -35.01 -24.97
CA THR A 19 -35.74 -35.75 -26.25
C THR A 19 -35.60 -34.99 -27.59
N GLY A 20 -34.74 -35.34 -28.55
CA GLY A 20 -33.86 -36.48 -28.76
C GLY A 20 -33.41 -36.59 -30.24
N CYS A 21 -32.33 -37.35 -30.46
CA CYS A 21 -31.90 -38.10 -31.66
C CYS A 21 -31.85 -37.47 -33.08
N GLY A 22 -30.66 -37.57 -33.70
CA GLY A 22 -30.45 -38.56 -34.76
C GLY A 22 -30.27 -38.07 -36.21
N GLY A 23 -29.01 -38.12 -36.69
CA GLY A 23 -28.61 -38.98 -37.81
C GLY A 23 -28.98 -38.63 -39.26
N GLY A 24 -27.94 -38.33 -40.06
CA GLY A 24 -27.67 -38.99 -41.34
C GLY A 24 -28.19 -38.33 -42.62
N GLY A 25 -27.28 -38.01 -43.54
CA GLY A 25 -27.62 -37.68 -44.93
C GLY A 25 -26.47 -37.07 -45.71
N ALA A 26 -25.74 -37.92 -46.43
CA ALA A 26 -24.54 -37.61 -47.22
C ALA A 26 -24.79 -36.80 -48.51
N SER A 27 -23.77 -36.08 -48.96
CA SER A 27 -23.34 -36.00 -50.38
C SER A 27 -21.94 -35.41 -50.39
N GLN A 28 -20.92 -36.27 -50.43
CA GLN A 28 -20.10 -36.54 -51.62
C GLN A 28 -19.24 -35.35 -52.08
N GLU A 29 -18.05 -35.33 -51.47
CA GLU A 29 -16.73 -35.14 -52.08
C GLU A 29 -16.61 -35.72 -53.52
N PRO A 30 -15.64 -35.29 -54.36
CA PRO A 30 -14.25 -35.64 -54.06
C PRO A 30 -13.15 -34.63 -54.47
N THR A 31 -12.15 -34.54 -53.56
CA THR A 31 -10.70 -34.79 -53.75
C THR A 31 -9.99 -34.23 -54.99
N THR A 32 -8.75 -33.74 -54.98
CA THR A 32 -7.50 -34.20 -54.32
C THR A 32 -6.45 -33.10 -54.60
N ALA A 33 -5.63 -32.67 -53.64
CA ALA A 33 -4.23 -33.12 -53.41
C ALA A 33 -3.30 -32.97 -54.63
N ALA A 34 -2.05 -32.50 -54.56
CA ALA A 34 -1.19 -31.97 -53.52
C ALA A 34 0.12 -31.46 -54.19
N ALA A 35 0.85 -30.62 -53.47
CA ALA A 35 2.32 -30.53 -53.38
C ALA A 35 3.19 -30.22 -54.63
N GLY A 36 4.01 -29.17 -54.48
CA GLY A 36 5.47 -29.35 -54.51
C GLY A 36 6.32 -28.38 -55.35
N LYS A 37 7.30 -27.77 -54.65
CA LYS A 37 8.65 -27.32 -55.08
C LYS A 37 8.78 -25.95 -55.78
N GLU A 38 9.44 -24.99 -55.11
CA GLU A 38 10.89 -24.65 -55.22
C GLU A 38 11.27 -24.10 -56.61
N ASP A 39 11.66 -22.82 -56.72
CA ASP A 39 13.08 -22.41 -56.76
C ASP A 39 13.26 -20.90 -56.99
N GLN A 40 14.42 -20.44 -56.52
CA GLN A 40 15.13 -19.16 -56.49
C GLN A 40 14.93 -18.12 -57.61
N GLY A 41 15.21 -16.84 -57.25
CA GLY A 41 15.96 -15.97 -58.15
C GLY A 41 15.97 -14.46 -57.87
N LYS A 42 17.07 -14.04 -57.20
CA LYS A 42 17.85 -12.79 -57.40
C LYS A 42 17.40 -11.45 -56.80
N ALA A 43 18.35 -10.95 -56.00
CA ALA A 43 18.57 -9.57 -55.60
C ALA A 43 19.14 -8.71 -56.76
N GLU A 44 18.83 -7.42 -56.73
CA GLU A 44 19.63 -6.34 -57.30
C GLU A 44 19.66 -5.16 -56.31
N GLU A 45 20.87 -4.67 -56.04
CA GLU A 45 21.17 -3.43 -55.33
C GLU A 45 20.79 -2.21 -56.20
N SER A 46 20.34 -1.13 -55.56
CA SER A 46 20.56 0.22 -56.07
C SER A 46 20.71 1.21 -54.93
N GLN A 47 21.82 1.95 -55.00
CA GLN A 47 22.29 2.97 -54.09
C GLN A 47 21.43 4.25 -54.11
N GLY A 48 21.53 5.01 -53.01
CA GLY A 48 21.77 6.45 -53.09
C GLY A 48 20.58 7.38 -52.89
N GLY A 49 20.39 7.84 -51.66
CA GLY A 49 19.57 9.01 -51.33
C GLY A 49 19.85 9.48 -49.91
N ALA A 50 20.71 10.50 -49.77
CA ALA A 50 20.94 11.21 -48.52
C ALA A 50 19.66 11.99 -48.11
N PRO A 51 19.50 12.30 -46.80
CA PRO A 51 18.19 12.44 -46.18
C PRO A 51 17.55 13.80 -46.45
N ALA A 52 16.22 13.81 -46.55
CA ALA A 52 15.44 15.01 -46.38
C ALA A 52 15.59 15.47 -44.92
N GLU A 53 16.07 16.70 -44.74
CA GLU A 53 15.97 17.43 -43.47
C GLU A 53 14.50 17.49 -43.06
N SER A 54 14.12 16.62 -42.13
CA SER A 54 12.93 16.80 -41.33
C SER A 54 13.31 17.83 -40.26
N GLU A 55 12.87 19.07 -40.46
CA GLU A 55 12.84 20.08 -39.41
C GLU A 55 12.15 19.47 -38.17
N ALA A 56 12.95 19.15 -37.15
CA ALA A 56 12.46 18.92 -35.81
C ALA A 56 11.93 20.26 -35.29
N ALA A 57 10.68 20.56 -35.62
CA ALA A 57 9.89 21.53 -34.88
C ALA A 57 9.62 20.91 -33.51
N GLY A 58 10.56 21.11 -32.58
CA GLY A 58 10.32 21.02 -31.16
C GLY A 58 9.31 22.10 -30.77
N SER A 59 8.05 21.84 -31.07
CA SER A 59 6.92 22.42 -30.38
C SER A 59 6.85 21.70 -29.05
N GLY A 60 7.53 22.24 -28.03
CA GLY A 60 7.14 21.95 -26.66
C GLY A 60 5.66 22.29 -26.56
N ALA A 61 4.83 21.26 -26.42
CA ALA A 61 3.46 21.47 -25.99
C ALA A 61 3.58 22.12 -24.61
N GLU A 62 3.28 23.41 -24.52
CA GLU A 62 2.92 24.01 -23.23
C GLU A 62 1.71 23.21 -22.74
N GLY A 63 1.97 22.20 -21.90
CA GLY A 63 0.93 21.38 -21.30
C GLY A 63 -0.01 22.31 -20.55
N SER A 64 -1.32 22.20 -20.83
CA SER A 64 -2.32 22.91 -20.03
C SER A 64 -2.12 22.58 -18.57
N ALA A 65 -2.21 23.57 -17.70
CA ALA A 65 -2.02 23.39 -16.27
C ALA A 65 -2.97 22.32 -15.71
N LEU A 66 -2.41 21.35 -14.96
CA LEU A 66 -3.15 20.20 -14.47
C LEU A 66 -4.20 20.59 -13.44
N LYS A 67 -5.43 20.11 -13.61
CA LYS A 67 -6.45 20.05 -12.58
C LYS A 67 -6.39 18.71 -11.88
N ILE A 68 -6.00 18.75 -10.62
CA ILE A 68 -5.80 17.55 -9.78
C ILE A 68 -6.91 17.48 -8.76
N ALA A 69 -7.50 16.30 -8.57
CA ALA A 69 -8.29 15.97 -7.39
C ALA A 69 -7.52 14.94 -6.55
N ILE A 70 -7.62 15.07 -5.23
CA ILE A 70 -7.24 14.00 -4.30
C ILE A 70 -8.49 13.52 -3.59
N VAL A 71 -8.76 12.23 -3.66
CA VAL A 71 -9.90 11.60 -2.98
C VAL A 71 -9.34 10.79 -1.82
N SER A 72 -9.65 11.24 -0.60
CA SER A 72 -9.15 10.67 0.65
C SER A 72 -10.20 9.86 1.39
N SER A 73 -9.71 9.03 2.32
CA SER A 73 -10.55 8.31 3.29
C SER A 73 -11.12 9.26 4.36
N PRO A 74 -11.94 8.76 5.32
CA PRO A 74 -12.62 9.61 6.31
C PRO A 74 -11.70 10.44 7.21
N SER A 75 -10.39 10.19 7.23
CA SER A 75 -9.45 10.99 8.01
C SER A 75 -9.11 12.34 7.36
N GLY A 76 -9.41 12.53 6.06
CA GLY A 76 -9.10 13.78 5.35
C GLY A 76 -7.62 13.92 4.99
N VAL A 77 -7.24 15.00 4.31
CA VAL A 77 -5.85 15.27 3.88
C VAL A 77 -4.99 15.95 4.96
N ASP A 78 -5.53 16.07 6.17
CA ASP A 78 -4.92 16.68 7.36
C ASP A 78 -4.79 15.66 8.49
N ASP A 79 -4.57 14.39 8.14
CA ASP A 79 -4.51 13.26 9.08
C ASP A 79 -3.13 13.05 9.72
N GLY A 80 -2.15 13.91 9.43
CA GLY A 80 -0.78 13.84 9.95
C GLY A 80 0.02 12.62 9.50
N SER A 81 -0.48 11.84 8.53
CA SER A 81 0.19 10.63 8.06
C SER A 81 -0.15 10.31 6.60
N PHE A 82 -0.98 9.29 6.37
CA PHE A 82 -1.16 8.65 5.08
C PHE A 82 -1.76 9.58 4.02
N ASN A 83 -2.92 10.20 4.30
CA ASN A 83 -3.57 11.05 3.30
C ASN A 83 -2.82 12.38 3.14
N GLU A 84 -2.30 12.92 4.24
CA GLU A 84 -1.54 14.18 4.23
C GLU A 84 -0.24 14.06 3.43
N ASP A 85 0.50 12.94 3.51
CA ASP A 85 1.71 12.72 2.72
C ASP A 85 1.44 12.74 1.21
N ASN A 86 0.37 12.06 0.78
CA ASN A 86 -0.07 12.08 -0.62
C ASN A 86 -0.44 13.48 -1.08
N TYR A 87 -1.16 14.25 -0.24
CA TYR A 87 -1.50 15.64 -0.53
C TYR A 87 -0.26 16.53 -0.61
N ASN A 88 0.70 16.35 0.29
CA ASN A 88 1.96 17.09 0.30
C ASN A 88 2.80 16.81 -0.95
N GLY A 89 2.77 15.58 -1.49
CA GLY A 89 3.35 15.27 -2.79
C GLY A 89 2.75 16.08 -3.95
N ILE A 90 1.43 16.29 -3.93
CA ILE A 90 0.74 17.16 -4.90
C ILE A 90 1.16 18.62 -4.71
N LEU A 91 1.25 19.09 -3.46
CA LEU A 91 1.68 20.46 -3.16
C LEU A 91 3.12 20.71 -3.63
N ALA A 92 4.05 19.77 -3.39
CA ALA A 92 5.43 19.85 -3.87
C ALA A 92 5.49 19.95 -5.40
N PHE A 93 4.67 19.17 -6.12
CA PHE A 93 4.54 19.31 -7.57
C PHE A 93 4.07 20.71 -7.97
N ILE A 94 3.05 21.27 -7.29
CA ILE A 94 2.51 22.62 -7.57
C ILE A 94 3.54 23.72 -7.32
N GLU A 95 4.50 23.55 -6.40
CA GLU A 95 5.57 24.54 -6.20
C GLU A 95 6.39 24.78 -7.47
N SER A 96 6.58 23.75 -8.30
CA SER A 96 7.26 23.84 -9.60
C SER A 96 6.29 24.08 -10.78
N HIS A 97 4.99 23.85 -10.58
CA HIS A 97 3.92 24.00 -11.57
C HIS A 97 2.81 24.92 -11.03
N PRO A 98 3.06 26.23 -10.86
CA PRO A 98 2.19 27.13 -10.08
C PRO A 98 0.81 27.36 -10.69
N ASP A 99 0.62 27.02 -11.96
CA ASP A 99 -0.70 27.11 -12.64
C ASP A 99 -1.56 25.87 -12.38
N ALA A 100 -0.98 24.76 -11.90
CA ALA A 100 -1.73 23.56 -11.54
C ALA A 100 -2.54 23.79 -10.26
N THR A 101 -3.64 23.05 -10.10
CA THR A 101 -4.56 23.19 -8.97
C THR A 101 -4.86 21.85 -8.36
N VAL A 102 -5.12 21.82 -7.04
CA VAL A 102 -5.58 20.63 -6.33
C VAL A 102 -6.90 20.91 -5.60
N THR A 103 -7.84 19.97 -5.71
CA THR A 103 -9.08 19.97 -4.90
C THR A 103 -9.11 18.73 -4.01
N PRO A 104 -9.14 18.88 -2.68
CA PRO A 104 -9.38 17.75 -1.78
C PRO A 104 -10.87 17.37 -1.76
N VAL A 105 -11.14 16.09 -1.96
CA VAL A 105 -12.45 15.46 -1.82
C VAL A 105 -12.35 14.39 -0.74
N ARG A 106 -13.18 14.50 0.28
CA ARG A 106 -13.19 13.58 1.42
C ARG A 106 -14.38 12.65 1.32
N GLU A 107 -14.13 11.35 1.28
CA GLU A 107 -15.16 10.33 1.45
C GLU A 107 -15.36 10.08 2.96
N GLU A 108 -16.59 10.19 3.46
CA GLU A 108 -16.86 10.29 4.90
C GLU A 108 -17.11 8.94 5.60
N THR A 109 -17.36 7.87 4.85
CA THR A 109 -17.92 6.62 5.39
C THR A 109 -16.88 5.51 5.54
N GLY A 110 -15.81 5.53 4.75
CA GLY A 110 -14.85 4.44 4.59
C GLY A 110 -15.40 3.28 3.75
N ASP A 111 -16.58 3.43 3.15
CA ASP A 111 -17.21 2.40 2.33
C ASP A 111 -16.64 2.38 0.91
N THR A 112 -16.29 1.19 0.44
CA THR A 112 -15.68 1.01 -0.89
C THR A 112 -16.59 1.44 -2.04
N ALA A 113 -17.92 1.27 -1.92
CA ALA A 113 -18.84 1.72 -2.97
C ALA A 113 -19.02 3.23 -2.95
N ALA A 114 -19.04 3.85 -1.76
CA ALA A 114 -19.05 5.30 -1.62
C ALA A 114 -17.76 5.95 -2.17
N ALA A 115 -16.60 5.33 -1.94
CA ALA A 115 -15.31 5.76 -2.46
C ALA A 115 -15.26 5.75 -3.99
N VAL A 116 -15.69 4.65 -4.62
CA VAL A 116 -15.79 4.56 -6.09
C VAL A 116 -16.80 5.57 -6.64
N GLN A 117 -17.94 5.76 -5.98
CA GLN A 117 -18.94 6.75 -6.38
C GLN A 117 -18.39 8.18 -6.29
N ALA A 118 -17.62 8.51 -5.25
CA ALA A 118 -17.00 9.83 -5.10
C ALA A 118 -16.05 10.15 -6.27
N VAL A 119 -15.27 9.15 -6.73
CA VAL A 119 -14.43 9.29 -7.93
C VAL A 119 -15.29 9.45 -9.18
N GLN A 120 -16.33 8.63 -9.34
CA GLN A 120 -17.25 8.68 -10.48
C GLN A 120 -17.94 10.04 -10.64
N ASP A 121 -18.28 10.70 -9.54
CA ASP A 121 -18.99 11.97 -9.53
C ASP A 121 -18.14 13.15 -10.03
N ILE A 122 -16.81 13.07 -9.89
CA ILE A 122 -15.89 14.16 -10.21
C ILE A 122 -15.05 13.91 -11.45
N VAL A 123 -14.99 12.67 -11.96
CA VAL A 123 -13.96 12.26 -12.93
C VAL A 123 -13.87 13.13 -14.18
N ALA A 124 -15.00 13.64 -14.66
CA ALA A 124 -15.06 14.46 -15.88
C ALA A 124 -14.49 15.87 -15.73
N ASP A 125 -14.23 16.34 -14.49
CA ASP A 125 -13.83 17.72 -14.20
C ASP A 125 -12.30 17.91 -14.02
N TYR A 126 -11.54 16.81 -13.98
CA TYR A 126 -10.11 16.78 -13.63
C TYR A 126 -9.25 16.07 -14.66
N ASP A 127 -7.98 16.46 -14.74
CA ASP A 127 -6.98 15.81 -15.60
C ASP A 127 -6.32 14.63 -14.87
N VAL A 128 -6.16 14.75 -13.54
CA VAL A 128 -5.55 13.73 -12.68
C VAL A 128 -6.38 13.53 -11.41
N ILE A 129 -6.57 12.27 -11.01
CA ILE A 129 -7.20 11.91 -9.74
C ILE A 129 -6.26 11.02 -8.93
N VAL A 130 -5.92 11.47 -7.72
CA VAL A 130 -5.13 10.73 -6.74
C VAL A 130 -6.10 10.03 -5.78
N CYS A 131 -6.15 8.71 -5.83
CA CYS A 131 -7.02 7.86 -5.02
C CYS A 131 -6.21 7.23 -3.88
N CYS A 132 -6.49 7.62 -2.63
CA CYS A 132 -5.65 7.27 -1.49
C CYS A 132 -6.21 6.08 -0.70
N GLY A 133 -5.74 4.86 -0.96
CA GLY A 133 -6.06 3.67 -0.15
C GLY A 133 -6.87 2.60 -0.86
N PHE A 134 -6.94 1.43 -0.22
CA PHE A 134 -7.59 0.22 -0.75
C PHE A 134 -9.05 0.40 -1.14
N GLN A 135 -9.80 1.32 -0.49
CA GLN A 135 -11.22 1.52 -0.80
C GLN A 135 -11.48 1.98 -2.24
N PHE A 136 -10.44 2.45 -2.94
CA PHE A 136 -10.48 2.85 -4.34
C PHE A 136 -10.04 1.75 -5.31
N ALA A 137 -9.87 0.49 -4.88
CA ALA A 137 -9.44 -0.60 -5.77
C ALA A 137 -10.35 -0.72 -7.00
N ALA A 138 -11.67 -0.64 -6.87
CA ALA A 138 -12.62 -0.87 -7.97
C ALA A 138 -12.79 0.31 -8.95
N ILE A 139 -11.80 1.18 -9.12
CA ILE A 139 -11.81 2.27 -10.11
C ILE A 139 -11.51 1.81 -11.54
N GLY A 140 -11.21 0.53 -11.78
CA GLY A 140 -10.78 0.03 -13.10
C GLY A 140 -11.80 0.32 -14.22
N ALA A 141 -13.10 0.20 -13.93
CA ALA A 141 -14.15 0.57 -14.88
C ALA A 141 -14.15 2.08 -15.20
N ILE A 142 -14.05 2.93 -14.16
CA ILE A 142 -14.00 4.39 -14.30
C ILE A 142 -12.79 4.80 -15.14
N ALA A 143 -11.63 4.20 -14.88
CA ALA A 143 -10.41 4.47 -15.61
C ALA A 143 -10.54 4.13 -17.10
N ASN A 144 -11.09 2.96 -17.43
CA ASN A 144 -11.30 2.53 -18.81
C ASN A 144 -12.32 3.40 -19.57
N ASP A 145 -13.36 3.88 -18.88
CA ASP A 145 -14.38 4.76 -19.46
C ASP A 145 -13.88 6.20 -19.66
N ASN A 146 -12.76 6.58 -19.01
CA ASN A 146 -12.17 7.93 -19.05
C ASN A 146 -10.67 7.88 -19.41
N PRO A 147 -10.29 7.42 -20.63
CA PRO A 147 -8.89 7.18 -20.99
C PRO A 147 -8.00 8.44 -20.98
N ASP A 148 -8.60 9.61 -21.11
CA ASP A 148 -7.90 10.89 -21.10
C ASP A 148 -7.51 11.33 -19.67
N VAL A 149 -8.27 10.91 -18.65
CA VAL A 149 -7.98 11.17 -17.23
C VAL A 149 -6.88 10.22 -16.75
N LYS A 150 -5.96 10.73 -15.93
CA LYS A 150 -4.89 9.93 -15.32
C LYS A 150 -5.23 9.65 -13.86
N PHE A 151 -4.92 8.45 -13.40
CA PHE A 151 -5.19 8.03 -12.03
C PHE A 151 -3.90 7.62 -11.35
N LEU A 152 -3.70 8.12 -10.14
CA LEU A 152 -2.67 7.63 -9.23
C LEU A 152 -3.39 6.87 -8.11
N LEU A 153 -3.29 5.54 -8.11
CA LEU A 153 -3.91 4.69 -7.10
C LEU A 153 -2.86 4.30 -6.06
N VAL A 154 -3.04 4.75 -4.83
CA VAL A 154 -2.08 4.54 -3.74
C VAL A 154 -2.60 3.44 -2.83
N ASP A 155 -1.71 2.50 -2.50
CA ASP A 155 -1.94 1.37 -1.59
C ASP A 155 -2.92 0.29 -2.10
N SER A 156 -3.13 0.23 -3.41
CA SER A 156 -3.91 -0.83 -4.06
C SER A 156 -3.58 -0.95 -5.53
N TYR A 157 -3.87 -2.12 -6.10
CA TYR A 157 -4.03 -2.27 -7.55
C TYR A 157 -5.50 -2.06 -7.95
N PRO A 158 -5.76 -1.63 -9.19
CA PRO A 158 -7.11 -1.45 -9.66
C PRO A 158 -7.75 -2.82 -9.88
N SER A 159 -9.05 -2.92 -9.63
CA SER A 159 -9.86 -4.11 -9.89
C SER A 159 -11.03 -3.79 -10.82
N ASP A 160 -11.57 -4.82 -11.45
CA ASP A 160 -12.90 -4.77 -12.07
C ASP A 160 -14.02 -4.76 -11.02
N ALA A 161 -15.27 -4.70 -11.48
CA ALA A 161 -16.45 -4.68 -10.62
C ALA A 161 -16.66 -6.02 -9.86
N GLU A 162 -16.02 -7.08 -10.33
CA GLU A 162 -16.02 -8.41 -9.74
C GLU A 162 -14.90 -8.61 -8.70
N GLY A 163 -14.03 -7.61 -8.53
CA GLY A 163 -12.92 -7.64 -7.59
C GLY A 163 -11.67 -8.36 -8.12
N THR A 164 -11.61 -8.62 -9.42
CA THR A 164 -10.40 -9.16 -10.08
C THR A 164 -9.43 -8.02 -10.34
N GLU A 165 -8.18 -8.16 -9.92
CA GLU A 165 -7.13 -7.19 -10.25
C GLU A 165 -6.96 -7.07 -11.76
N VAL A 166 -6.84 -5.83 -12.23
CA VAL A 166 -6.64 -5.46 -13.63
C VAL A 166 -5.46 -4.50 -13.78
N ALA A 167 -5.06 -4.25 -15.03
CA ALA A 167 -4.14 -3.16 -15.37
C ALA A 167 -4.87 -2.20 -16.32
N CYS A 168 -4.66 -0.90 -16.14
CA CYS A 168 -5.26 0.15 -16.96
C CYS A 168 -4.15 1.10 -17.43
N ASP A 169 -4.09 1.40 -18.72
CA ASP A 169 -3.01 2.20 -19.32
C ASP A 169 -2.90 3.63 -18.74
N ASN A 170 -4.01 4.15 -18.21
CA ASN A 170 -4.11 5.47 -17.58
C ASN A 170 -4.08 5.44 -16.04
N VAL A 171 -3.76 4.30 -15.42
CA VAL A 171 -3.63 4.15 -13.97
C VAL A 171 -2.19 3.79 -13.62
N TYR A 172 -1.53 4.62 -12.82
CA TYR A 172 -0.32 4.22 -12.10
C TYR A 172 -0.74 3.85 -10.69
N ALA A 173 -0.68 2.55 -10.39
CA ALA A 173 -1.03 2.00 -9.11
C ALA A 173 0.24 1.60 -8.36
N MET A 174 0.32 1.97 -7.09
CA MET A 174 1.49 1.70 -6.25
C MET A 174 1.07 1.00 -4.96
N GLN A 175 1.62 -0.19 -4.76
CA GLN A 175 1.66 -0.87 -3.46
C GLN A 175 3.08 -0.79 -2.91
N PHE A 176 3.22 -1.03 -1.61
CA PHE A 176 4.51 -0.93 -0.94
C PHE A 176 4.82 -2.26 -0.24
N LYS A 177 6.11 -2.50 0.02
CA LYS A 177 6.57 -3.64 0.82
C LYS A 177 6.59 -3.23 2.29
N GLU A 178 5.42 -2.98 2.91
CA GLU A 178 5.34 -2.40 4.26
C GLU A 178 6.06 -3.24 5.32
N GLN A 179 6.19 -4.54 5.10
CA GLN A 179 6.96 -5.43 5.96
C GLN A 179 8.42 -5.03 6.11
N GLU A 180 9.00 -4.30 5.15
CA GLU A 180 10.37 -3.78 5.24
C GLU A 180 10.46 -2.68 6.30
N SER A 181 9.53 -1.73 6.28
CA SER A 181 9.46 -0.66 7.29
C SER A 181 9.06 -1.21 8.66
N GLY A 182 8.15 -2.18 8.71
CA GLY A 182 7.85 -2.94 9.92
C GLY A 182 9.09 -3.63 10.48
N PHE A 183 9.90 -4.26 9.64
CA PHE A 183 11.14 -4.93 10.03
C PHE A 183 12.15 -3.98 10.68
N PHE A 184 12.35 -2.79 10.11
CA PHE A 184 13.20 -1.77 10.70
C PHE A 184 12.65 -1.28 12.05
N ALA A 185 11.33 -1.07 12.15
CA ALA A 185 10.68 -0.71 13.42
C ALA A 185 10.86 -1.80 14.49
N GLY A 186 10.75 -3.08 14.12
CA GLY A 186 10.96 -4.20 15.03
C GLY A 186 12.40 -4.28 15.56
N ILE A 187 13.39 -4.08 14.69
CA ILE A 187 14.81 -4.02 15.12
C ILE A 187 15.04 -2.84 16.06
N ALA A 188 14.54 -1.65 15.71
CA ALA A 188 14.68 -0.46 16.54
C ALA A 188 14.06 -0.67 17.93
N ALA A 189 12.84 -1.21 17.99
CA ALA A 189 12.16 -1.49 19.25
C ALA A 189 12.91 -2.52 20.10
N ALA A 190 13.36 -3.61 19.50
CA ALA A 190 14.05 -4.68 20.23
C ALA A 190 15.41 -4.26 20.78
N LEU A 191 16.13 -3.36 20.10
CA LEU A 191 17.44 -2.88 20.56
C LEU A 191 17.35 -1.76 21.59
N GLU A 192 16.28 -0.97 21.58
CA GLU A 192 16.13 0.22 22.43
C GLU A 192 15.24 -0.01 23.66
N THR A 193 14.46 -1.10 23.69
CA THR A 193 13.58 -1.42 24.83
C THR A 193 14.37 -1.61 26.12
N GLN A 194 13.82 -1.08 27.22
CA GLN A 194 14.34 -1.20 28.58
C GLN A 194 13.59 -2.29 29.38
N THR A 195 12.33 -2.58 29.04
CA THR A 195 11.53 -3.62 29.68
C THR A 195 11.66 -4.98 28.99
N GLY A 196 12.12 -5.01 27.74
CA GLY A 196 12.09 -6.20 26.90
C GLY A 196 10.71 -6.51 26.35
N LYS A 197 9.73 -5.60 26.47
CA LYS A 197 8.38 -5.78 25.94
C LYS A 197 8.05 -4.68 24.95
N VAL A 198 7.71 -5.10 23.74
CA VAL A 198 7.40 -4.20 22.63
C VAL A 198 6.11 -4.62 21.96
N ALA A 199 5.46 -3.72 21.25
CA ALA A 199 4.21 -4.04 20.57
C ALA A 199 4.06 -3.27 19.26
N VAL A 200 3.18 -3.76 18.40
CA VAL A 200 2.66 -3.03 17.25
C VAL A 200 1.15 -2.82 17.43
N VAL A 201 0.69 -1.60 17.13
CA VAL A 201 -0.73 -1.23 17.07
C VAL A 201 -1.07 -0.84 15.64
N ASN A 202 -2.05 -1.52 15.07
CA ASN A 202 -2.51 -1.34 13.70
C ASN A 202 -3.93 -0.75 13.65
N GLY A 203 -4.30 -0.15 12.53
CA GLY A 203 -5.66 0.36 12.31
C GLY A 203 -6.65 -0.77 12.04
N ILE A 204 -6.71 -1.22 10.79
CA ILE A 204 -7.57 -2.32 10.32
C ILE A 204 -6.67 -3.43 9.74
N ALA A 205 -7.06 -4.70 9.84
CA ALA A 205 -6.31 -5.85 9.33
C ALA A 205 -6.40 -6.00 7.79
N TYR A 206 -6.05 -4.92 7.08
CA TYR A 206 -5.80 -4.97 5.64
C TYR A 206 -4.38 -5.45 5.35
N PRO A 207 -4.11 -5.93 4.11
CA PRO A 207 -2.81 -6.50 3.76
C PRO A 207 -1.62 -5.60 4.14
N SER A 208 -1.68 -4.29 3.89
CA SER A 208 -0.61 -3.35 4.26
C SER A 208 -0.34 -3.28 5.77
N ASN A 209 -1.39 -3.29 6.61
CA ASN A 209 -1.23 -3.32 8.07
C ASN A 209 -0.74 -4.67 8.60
N VAL A 210 -1.20 -5.78 8.02
CA VAL A 210 -0.68 -7.11 8.37
C VAL A 210 0.79 -7.24 7.95
N ASN A 211 1.18 -6.65 6.81
CA ASN A 211 2.57 -6.57 6.39
C ASN A 211 3.43 -5.80 7.41
N TYR A 212 2.98 -4.62 7.87
CA TYR A 212 3.66 -3.88 8.94
C TYR A 212 3.83 -4.73 10.21
N GLN A 213 2.79 -5.43 10.64
CA GLN A 213 2.82 -6.32 11.80
C GLN A 213 3.85 -7.44 11.63
N TYR A 214 3.77 -8.20 10.53
CA TYR A 214 4.66 -9.34 10.27
C TYR A 214 6.10 -8.89 10.06
N GLY A 215 6.31 -7.72 9.46
CA GLY A 215 7.60 -7.04 9.41
C GLY A 215 8.13 -6.77 10.82
N PHE A 216 7.33 -6.14 11.68
CA PHE A 216 7.71 -5.83 13.06
C PHE A 216 8.12 -7.07 13.85
N GLU A 217 7.31 -8.12 13.80
CA GLU A 217 7.63 -9.41 14.41
C GLU A 217 8.92 -10.02 13.84
N SER A 218 9.10 -9.98 12.52
CA SER A 218 10.33 -10.42 11.84
C SER A 218 11.55 -9.64 12.34
N GLY A 219 11.42 -8.32 12.52
CA GLY A 219 12.49 -7.43 12.99
C GLY A 219 12.90 -7.72 14.43
N VAL A 220 11.92 -7.94 15.32
CA VAL A 220 12.17 -8.35 16.71
C VAL A 220 12.89 -9.70 16.74
N ASN A 221 12.41 -10.67 15.96
CA ASN A 221 13.04 -11.99 15.86
C ASN A 221 14.47 -11.92 15.33
N TYR A 222 14.72 -11.09 14.32
CA TYR A 222 16.06 -10.83 13.79
C TYR A 222 16.99 -10.23 14.85
N ALA A 223 16.53 -9.18 15.55
CA ALA A 223 17.34 -8.52 16.56
C ALA A 223 17.71 -9.47 17.71
N ASN A 224 16.75 -10.30 18.15
CA ASN A 224 16.99 -11.32 19.16
C ASN A 224 18.02 -12.38 18.69
N ALA A 225 17.87 -12.87 17.45
CA ALA A 225 18.70 -13.96 16.94
C ALA A 225 20.10 -13.51 16.48
N LYS A 226 20.22 -12.32 15.91
CA LYS A 226 21.43 -11.86 15.21
C LYS A 226 22.11 -10.66 15.87
N LEU A 227 21.39 -9.85 16.63
CA LEU A 227 21.89 -8.56 17.15
C LEU A 227 22.03 -8.49 18.68
N GLY A 228 21.68 -9.58 19.38
CA GLY A 228 21.84 -9.73 20.83
C GLY A 228 20.74 -9.07 21.66
N ALA A 229 19.60 -8.74 21.05
CA ALA A 229 18.43 -8.24 21.77
C ALA A 229 17.74 -9.35 22.59
N SER A 230 16.83 -8.94 23.47
CA SER A 230 15.92 -9.85 24.19
C SER A 230 14.58 -9.15 24.38
N ALA A 231 13.77 -9.12 23.31
CA ALA A 231 12.46 -8.50 23.30
C ALA A 231 11.33 -9.51 23.00
N GLU A 232 10.19 -9.31 23.62
CA GLU A 232 8.93 -10.04 23.43
C GLU A 232 7.90 -9.11 22.78
N VAL A 233 7.25 -9.59 21.71
CA VAL A 233 6.11 -8.89 21.10
C VAL A 233 4.85 -9.19 21.93
N VAL A 234 4.21 -8.16 22.46
CA VAL A 234 2.99 -8.28 23.25
C VAL A 234 1.76 -8.12 22.37
N GLU A 235 0.91 -9.14 22.39
CA GLU A 235 -0.40 -9.15 21.74
C GLU A 235 -1.50 -9.40 22.75
N ILE A 236 -2.58 -8.61 22.67
CA ILE A 236 -3.74 -8.76 23.53
C ILE A 236 -4.86 -9.39 22.69
N ALA A 237 -5.23 -10.63 23.03
CA ALA A 237 -6.16 -11.45 22.23
C ALA A 237 -7.52 -10.78 21.91
N SER A 238 -8.00 -9.84 22.74
CA SER A 238 -9.24 -9.09 22.47
C SER A 238 -9.12 -8.03 21.37
N TYR A 239 -7.88 -7.71 20.96
CA TYR A 239 -7.56 -6.78 19.88
C TYR A 239 -6.98 -7.49 18.64
N ALA A 240 -7.02 -8.83 18.60
CA ALA A 240 -6.51 -9.59 17.46
C ALA A 240 -7.29 -9.25 16.17
N GLY A 241 -6.56 -9.10 15.07
CA GLY A 241 -7.10 -8.79 13.76
C GLY A 241 -7.69 -10.01 13.06
N THR A 242 -8.64 -9.75 12.17
CA THR A 242 -9.13 -10.74 11.20
C THR A 242 -8.96 -10.14 9.81
N ASP A 243 -8.16 -10.80 8.98
CA ASP A 243 -7.80 -10.26 7.66
C ASP A 243 -8.90 -10.45 6.61
N VAL A 244 -8.61 -10.00 5.39
CA VAL A 244 -9.53 -10.09 4.23
C VAL A 244 -9.88 -11.53 3.82
N THR A 245 -9.13 -12.53 4.29
CA THR A 245 -9.44 -13.96 4.08
C THR A 245 -10.28 -14.57 5.21
N ASN A 246 -10.63 -13.78 6.22
CA ASN A 246 -11.23 -14.21 7.49
C ASN A 246 -10.28 -15.04 8.38
N ALA A 247 -8.97 -14.94 8.18
CA ALA A 247 -7.98 -15.55 9.05
C ALA A 247 -7.71 -14.66 10.26
N ASN A 248 -7.56 -15.26 11.45
CA ASN A 248 -7.05 -14.55 12.61
C ASN A 248 -5.54 -14.36 12.46
N VAL A 249 -5.09 -13.11 12.42
CA VAL A 249 -3.69 -12.73 12.19
C VAL A 249 -2.99 -12.24 13.46
N GLY A 250 -3.62 -12.35 14.63
CA GLY A 250 -3.04 -11.87 15.90
C GLY A 250 -2.95 -10.34 15.96
N GLY A 251 -1.89 -9.81 16.55
CA GLY A 251 -1.61 -8.38 16.66
C GLY A 251 -2.55 -7.61 17.58
N ASN A 252 -2.46 -6.28 17.50
CA ASN A 252 -3.32 -5.34 18.21
C ASN A 252 -3.93 -4.35 17.21
N TYR A 253 -5.22 -4.49 16.93
CA TYR A 253 -5.95 -3.67 15.97
C TYR A 253 -6.96 -2.77 16.67
N VAL A 254 -6.98 -1.49 16.28
CA VAL A 254 -7.99 -0.53 16.72
C VAL A 254 -9.36 -0.87 16.10
N GLY A 255 -9.36 -1.40 14.88
CA GLY A 255 -10.56 -1.65 14.07
C GLY A 255 -11.02 -0.41 13.27
N SER A 256 -10.21 0.65 13.25
CA SER A 256 -10.49 1.91 12.55
C SER A 256 -9.19 2.68 12.30
N PHE A 257 -9.18 3.54 11.28
CA PHE A 257 -8.12 4.54 11.05
C PHE A 257 -8.48 5.95 11.56
N ALA A 258 -9.68 6.13 12.12
CA ALA A 258 -10.22 7.42 12.54
C ALA A 258 -10.87 7.38 13.95
N ASP A 259 -10.41 6.49 14.83
CA ASP A 259 -10.90 6.35 16.21
C ASP A 259 -9.75 6.48 17.23
N GLU A 260 -9.35 7.72 17.49
CA GLU A 260 -8.34 8.06 18.49
C GLU A 260 -8.71 7.60 19.91
N ALA A 261 -10.00 7.57 20.24
CA ALA A 261 -10.45 7.17 21.57
C ALA A 261 -10.16 5.68 21.81
N THR A 262 -10.48 4.83 20.83
CA THR A 262 -10.14 3.40 20.88
C THR A 262 -8.64 3.18 20.77
N GLY A 263 -7.93 3.93 19.91
CA GLY A 263 -6.47 3.90 19.83
C GLY A 263 -5.80 4.16 21.17
N LYS A 264 -6.28 5.15 21.94
CA LYS A 264 -5.79 5.43 23.30
C LYS A 264 -6.05 4.28 24.27
N VAL A 265 -7.20 3.64 24.19
CA VAL A 265 -7.54 2.48 25.03
C VAL A 265 -6.59 1.30 24.76
N VAL A 266 -6.35 0.97 23.48
CA VAL A 266 -5.43 -0.10 23.08
C VAL A 266 -4.00 0.22 23.51
N GLY A 267 -3.51 1.43 23.22
CA GLY A 267 -2.17 1.85 23.63
C GLY A 267 -1.97 1.79 25.14
N LYS A 268 -2.95 2.26 25.92
CA LYS A 268 -2.90 2.17 27.38
C LYS A 268 -2.85 0.72 27.87
N ALA A 269 -3.64 -0.18 27.28
CA ALA A 269 -3.66 -1.58 27.66
C ALA A 269 -2.27 -2.25 27.46
N LEU A 270 -1.58 -1.94 26.35
CA LEU A 270 -0.23 -2.44 26.08
C LEU A 270 0.81 -1.86 27.05
N ILE A 271 0.70 -0.57 27.39
CA ILE A 271 1.55 0.06 28.42
C ILE A 271 1.31 -0.62 29.79
N ASP A 272 0.06 -0.94 30.14
CA ASP A 272 -0.29 -1.64 31.38
C ASP A 272 0.28 -3.09 31.41
N GLU A 273 0.46 -3.73 30.25
CA GLU A 273 1.16 -5.02 30.09
C GLU A 273 2.70 -4.89 30.14
N GLY A 274 3.21 -3.65 30.21
CA GLY A 274 4.62 -3.33 30.39
C GLY A 274 5.38 -3.00 29.11
N CYS A 275 4.70 -2.74 28.00
CA CYS A 275 5.34 -2.28 26.77
C CYS A 275 5.92 -0.88 26.96
N ASP A 276 7.18 -0.68 26.55
CA ASP A 276 7.84 0.63 26.59
C ASP A 276 8.16 1.19 25.20
N ILE A 277 8.08 0.37 24.15
CA ILE A 277 8.15 0.81 22.76
C ILE A 277 6.98 0.22 21.97
N ILE A 278 6.22 1.09 21.31
CA ILE A 278 5.06 0.71 20.51
C ILE A 278 5.21 1.25 19.09
N PHE A 279 5.24 0.38 18.08
CA PHE A 279 5.11 0.77 16.68
C PHE A 279 3.63 1.02 16.33
N VAL A 280 3.32 2.16 15.70
CA VAL A 280 1.94 2.63 15.52
C VAL A 280 1.61 2.81 14.04
N ALA A 281 1.09 1.76 13.39
CA ALA A 281 0.64 1.74 12.00
C ALA A 281 -0.90 1.83 11.92
N ALA A 282 -1.47 2.92 12.46
CA ALA A 282 -2.92 3.04 12.68
C ALA A 282 -3.57 4.31 12.13
N GLY A 283 -2.89 5.04 11.23
CA GLY A 283 -3.39 6.32 10.70
C GLY A 283 -3.80 7.29 11.82
N GLY A 284 -4.90 8.02 11.62
CA GLY A 284 -5.45 8.94 12.62
C GLY A 284 -5.73 8.31 13.99
N SER A 285 -6.17 7.05 14.05
CA SER A 285 -6.33 6.32 15.33
C SER A 285 -5.04 6.23 16.14
N GLY A 286 -3.88 6.25 15.48
CA GLY A 286 -2.55 6.24 16.09
C GLY A 286 -2.28 7.43 17.01
N ASN A 287 -2.92 8.59 16.76
CA ASN A 287 -2.84 9.76 17.64
C ASN A 287 -3.35 9.46 19.06
N GLY A 288 -4.29 8.52 19.18
CA GLY A 288 -4.74 7.99 20.46
C GLY A 288 -3.63 7.25 21.22
N VAL A 289 -2.85 6.42 20.53
CA VAL A 289 -1.70 5.72 21.11
C VAL A 289 -0.61 6.72 21.52
N PHE A 290 -0.36 7.74 20.69
CA PHE A 290 0.56 8.83 21.03
C PHE A 290 0.12 9.56 22.29
N THR A 291 -1.18 9.82 22.44
CA THR A 291 -1.75 10.41 23.65
C THR A 291 -1.50 9.52 24.87
N ALA A 292 -1.70 8.20 24.78
CA ALA A 292 -1.40 7.27 25.87
C ALA A 292 0.09 7.27 26.25
N ALA A 293 1.00 7.31 25.27
CA ALA A 293 2.44 7.38 25.50
C ALA A 293 2.86 8.72 26.15
N LYS A 294 2.28 9.86 25.72
CA LYS A 294 2.54 11.19 26.32
C LYS A 294 2.10 11.28 27.78
N GLU A 295 1.05 10.56 28.16
CA GLU A 295 0.54 10.48 29.53
C GLU A 295 1.33 9.48 30.41
N ALA A 296 2.07 8.55 29.79
CA ALA A 296 2.92 7.58 30.46
C ALA A 296 4.35 8.12 30.68
N THR A 297 5.13 7.40 31.51
CA THR A 297 6.55 7.71 31.72
C THR A 297 7.40 6.61 31.12
N GLY A 298 8.45 6.99 30.39
CA GLY A 298 9.41 6.03 29.83
C GLY A 298 8.90 5.24 28.62
N VAL A 299 7.76 5.63 28.04
CA VAL A 299 7.21 5.01 26.82
C VAL A 299 7.63 5.82 25.61
N LYS A 300 8.10 5.13 24.57
CA LYS A 300 8.36 5.67 23.25
C LYS A 300 7.44 5.02 22.22
N VAL A 301 7.26 5.71 21.11
CA VAL A 301 6.52 5.20 19.95
C VAL A 301 7.42 5.22 18.73
N ILE A 302 7.19 4.28 17.82
CA ILE A 302 7.72 4.34 16.46
C ILE A 302 6.55 4.78 15.57
N GLY A 303 6.71 5.90 14.88
CA GLY A 303 5.71 6.41 13.94
C GLY A 303 5.66 5.57 12.66
N CYS A 304 4.65 5.83 11.82
CA CYS A 304 4.42 5.12 10.57
C CYS A 304 4.15 6.10 9.42
N ASP A 305 4.42 5.64 8.21
CA ASP A 305 4.28 6.32 6.92
C ASP A 305 5.26 7.50 6.73
N VAL A 306 5.26 8.46 7.65
CA VAL A 306 6.07 9.69 7.57
C VAL A 306 6.95 9.87 8.80
N ASP A 307 7.82 10.88 8.75
CA ASP A 307 8.54 11.36 9.93
C ASP A 307 7.58 12.10 10.88
N GLN A 308 7.17 11.41 11.94
CA GLN A 308 6.20 11.91 12.92
C GLN A 308 6.87 12.52 14.16
N TYR A 309 8.16 12.87 14.09
CA TYR A 309 8.88 13.40 15.25
C TYR A 309 8.19 14.62 15.86
N ASP A 310 7.65 15.53 15.05
CA ASP A 310 6.97 16.73 15.55
C ASP A 310 5.65 16.40 16.26
N ASP A 311 4.92 15.39 15.80
CA ASP A 311 3.69 14.90 16.45
C ASP A 311 3.99 14.33 17.84
N GLY A 312 5.21 13.85 18.06
CA GLY A 312 5.70 13.29 19.31
C GLY A 312 6.06 14.31 20.39
N ALA A 313 6.04 15.61 20.09
CA ALA A 313 6.44 16.65 21.05
C ALA A 313 5.63 16.55 22.37
N ASN A 314 6.35 16.54 23.50
CA ASN A 314 5.78 16.44 24.85
C ASN A 314 6.54 17.35 25.83
N GLY A 315 6.35 18.67 25.68
CA GLY A 315 7.10 19.66 26.44
C GLY A 315 8.55 19.74 25.95
N SER A 316 9.52 19.49 26.83
CA SER A 316 10.95 19.41 26.46
C SER A 316 11.38 18.00 26.02
N GLU A 317 10.49 17.03 26.13
CA GLU A 317 10.73 15.65 25.70
C GLU A 317 9.97 15.35 24.40
N ASN A 318 10.28 14.20 23.81
CA ASN A 318 9.61 13.69 22.62
C ASN A 318 9.35 12.19 22.79
N ILE A 319 8.17 11.71 22.45
CA ILE A 319 7.83 10.28 22.54
C ILE A 319 8.32 9.47 21.32
N ILE A 320 8.69 10.11 20.21
CA ILE A 320 9.05 9.41 18.96
C ILE A 320 10.48 8.88 19.03
N LEU A 321 10.64 7.56 19.01
CA LEU A 321 11.94 6.91 18.89
C LEU A 321 12.53 7.08 17.49
N THR A 322 11.70 6.81 16.47
CA THR A 322 11.93 6.96 15.03
C THR A 322 10.56 6.79 14.33
N SER A 323 10.52 6.77 13.01
CA SER A 323 9.36 6.33 12.22
C SER A 323 9.77 5.31 11.17
N GLY A 324 8.91 4.31 10.93
CA GLY A 324 8.97 3.50 9.71
C GLY A 324 8.34 4.27 8.55
N LEU A 325 9.02 4.34 7.41
CA LEU A 325 8.64 5.21 6.29
C LEU A 325 7.91 4.44 5.19
N LYS A 326 6.91 5.08 4.59
CA LYS A 326 6.24 4.68 3.35
C LYS A 326 6.17 5.91 2.46
N VAL A 327 7.08 5.99 1.50
CA VAL A 327 7.36 7.24 0.78
C VAL A 327 6.34 7.47 -0.34
N MET A 328 5.12 7.87 0.02
CA MET A 328 4.00 8.00 -0.92
C MET A 328 4.04 9.33 -1.65
N GLY A 329 4.17 10.44 -0.90
CA GLY A 329 4.15 11.80 -1.44
C GLY A 329 5.19 12.02 -2.55
N MET A 330 6.42 11.54 -2.36
CA MET A 330 7.47 11.61 -3.39
C MET A 330 7.12 10.80 -4.65
N ASN A 331 6.47 9.64 -4.49
CA ASN A 331 6.03 8.84 -5.63
C ASN A 331 4.84 9.51 -6.35
N VAL A 332 3.91 10.14 -5.63
CA VAL A 332 2.84 10.96 -6.21
C VAL A 332 3.43 12.13 -7.00
N GLU A 333 4.33 12.90 -6.40
CA GLU A 333 5.01 14.03 -7.06
C GLU A 333 5.73 13.57 -8.34
N LYS A 334 6.46 12.46 -8.27
CA LYS A 334 7.17 11.88 -9.41
C LYS A 334 6.21 11.55 -10.56
N GLN A 335 5.04 10.97 -10.27
CA GLN A 335 4.07 10.65 -11.33
C GLN A 335 3.38 11.89 -11.88
N LEU A 336 3.11 12.90 -11.06
CA LEU A 336 2.58 14.19 -11.56
C LEU A 336 3.56 14.88 -12.50
N ASN A 337 4.86 14.88 -12.17
CA ASN A 337 5.90 15.36 -13.07
C ASN A 337 5.94 14.55 -14.37
N ALA A 338 5.85 13.21 -14.30
CA ALA A 338 5.79 12.38 -15.50
C ALA A 338 4.56 12.68 -16.39
N ILE A 339 3.41 13.01 -15.79
CA ILE A 339 2.21 13.44 -16.52
C ILE A 339 2.45 14.79 -17.19
N ALA A 340 2.96 15.78 -16.46
CA ALA A 340 3.24 17.11 -16.99
C ALA A 340 4.26 17.08 -18.15
N ASP A 341 5.26 16.21 -18.06
CA ASP A 341 6.29 16.01 -19.08
C ASP A 341 5.84 15.14 -20.26
N GLY A 342 4.62 14.58 -20.21
CA GLY A 342 4.09 13.67 -21.24
C GLY A 342 4.75 12.28 -21.25
N GLY A 343 5.46 11.92 -20.18
CA GLY A 343 6.15 10.64 -20.00
C GLY A 343 5.39 9.61 -19.15
N PHE A 344 4.16 9.91 -18.73
CA PHE A 344 3.36 9.02 -17.90
C PHE A 344 3.10 7.68 -18.59
N ALA A 345 3.28 6.60 -17.84
CA ALA A 345 2.89 5.26 -18.22
C ALA A 345 2.15 4.62 -17.05
N GLY A 346 0.96 4.07 -17.30
CA GLY A 346 0.26 3.26 -16.31
C GLY A 346 1.01 1.97 -15.99
N GLY A 347 0.70 1.38 -14.84
CA GLY A 347 1.35 0.18 -14.33
C GLY A 347 0.94 -0.12 -12.89
N ASN A 348 1.03 -1.39 -12.52
CA ASN A 348 0.86 -1.86 -11.14
C ASN A 348 2.25 -2.13 -10.56
N GLU A 349 2.73 -1.22 -9.71
CA GLU A 349 4.09 -1.23 -9.18
C GLU A 349 4.11 -1.66 -7.72
N LEU A 350 5.08 -2.51 -7.36
CA LEU A 350 5.36 -2.86 -5.97
C LEU A 350 6.67 -2.20 -5.54
N LEU A 351 6.58 -1.23 -4.65
CA LEU A 351 7.68 -0.36 -4.25
C LEU A 351 8.27 -0.80 -2.90
N GLY A 352 9.59 -0.66 -2.73
CA GLY A 352 10.30 -1.12 -1.53
C GLY A 352 11.58 -0.35 -1.28
N ALA A 353 12.47 -0.91 -0.46
CA ALA A 353 13.76 -0.32 -0.15
C ALA A 353 14.68 -0.28 -1.40
N ASP A 354 14.47 -1.22 -2.32
CA ASP A 354 15.09 -1.25 -3.66
C ASP A 354 14.72 -0.04 -4.52
N THR A 355 13.55 0.57 -4.28
CA THR A 355 13.09 1.81 -4.92
C THR A 355 13.10 3.01 -3.98
N ASP A 356 13.81 2.94 -2.84
CA ASP A 356 13.87 3.98 -1.81
C ASP A 356 12.48 4.42 -1.30
N SER A 357 11.49 3.50 -1.35
CA SER A 357 10.08 3.78 -1.06
C SER A 357 9.62 3.26 0.30
N THR A 358 10.47 2.50 0.99
CA THR A 358 10.31 2.04 2.38
C THR A 358 11.61 2.29 3.14
N GLY A 359 11.55 2.34 4.47
CA GLY A 359 12.72 2.64 5.28
C GLY A 359 12.38 3.10 6.69
N TYR A 360 13.25 3.90 7.28
CA TYR A 360 13.06 4.49 8.60
C TYR A 360 13.76 5.84 8.72
N VAL A 361 13.33 6.66 9.69
CA VAL A 361 13.94 7.96 9.96
C VAL A 361 15.24 7.81 10.72
N LYS A 362 16.32 8.35 10.16
CA LYS A 362 17.67 8.34 10.73
C LYS A 362 18.40 9.68 10.68
N GLU A 363 17.70 10.75 10.32
CA GLU A 363 18.29 12.10 10.30
C GLU A 363 18.58 12.58 11.73
N ASP A 364 19.76 13.15 11.94
CA ASP A 364 20.19 13.63 13.25
C ASP A 364 19.18 14.64 13.82
N GLY A 365 18.69 14.38 15.04
CA GLY A 365 17.69 15.22 15.70
C GLY A 365 16.23 14.92 15.34
N ARG A 366 15.98 13.94 14.46
CA ARG A 366 14.63 13.42 14.13
C ARG A 366 14.35 12.02 14.71
N HIS A 367 15.33 11.43 15.38
CA HIS A 367 15.19 10.16 16.10
C HIS A 367 15.90 10.21 17.45
N GLN A 368 15.64 9.22 18.29
CA GLN A 368 16.24 9.07 19.63
C GLN A 368 17.00 7.75 19.80
N MET A 369 17.13 6.95 18.74
CA MET A 369 17.93 5.71 18.74
C MET A 369 19.42 5.97 19.02
N SER A 370 20.08 5.00 19.64
CA SER A 370 21.53 5.00 19.82
C SER A 370 22.27 4.89 18.48
N ALA A 371 23.52 5.38 18.43
CA ALA A 371 24.36 5.24 17.23
C ALA A 371 24.64 3.78 16.84
N GLU A 372 24.66 2.87 17.82
CA GLU A 372 24.79 1.43 17.56
C GLU A 372 23.55 0.88 16.86
N THR A 373 22.35 1.24 17.33
CA THR A 373 21.08 0.86 16.69
C THR A 373 20.99 1.39 15.27
N VAL A 374 21.35 2.66 15.03
CA VAL A 374 21.38 3.24 13.67
C VAL A 374 22.32 2.45 12.76
N ALA A 375 23.53 2.11 13.22
CA ALA A 375 24.49 1.34 12.41
C ALA A 375 23.98 -0.06 12.07
N LYS A 376 23.34 -0.76 13.02
CA LYS A 376 22.73 -2.08 12.82
C LYS A 376 21.54 -2.02 11.85
N LEU A 377 20.72 -0.97 11.94
CA LEU A 377 19.62 -0.74 11.01
C LEU A 377 20.12 -0.41 9.60
N ASP A 378 21.20 0.36 9.46
CA ASP A 378 21.79 0.67 8.14
C ASP A 378 22.33 -0.59 7.46
N GLU A 379 22.95 -1.51 8.21
CA GLU A 379 23.37 -2.81 7.70
C GLU A 379 22.15 -3.65 7.27
N ALA A 380 21.12 -3.75 8.12
CA ALA A 380 19.89 -4.47 7.82
C ALA A 380 19.16 -3.88 6.60
N TYR A 381 19.14 -2.55 6.44
CA TYR A 381 18.57 -1.86 5.29
C TYR A 381 19.27 -2.28 3.99
N GLY A 382 20.60 -2.36 3.98
CA GLY A 382 21.35 -2.86 2.83
C GLY A 382 20.94 -4.28 2.43
N LEU A 383 20.78 -5.17 3.40
CA LEU A 383 20.39 -6.57 3.20
C LEU A 383 18.92 -6.74 2.77
N VAL A 384 18.03 -5.86 3.23
CA VAL A 384 16.64 -5.83 2.73
C VAL A 384 16.62 -5.32 1.29
N LYS A 385 17.35 -4.23 1.02
CA LYS A 385 17.43 -3.60 -0.30
C LYS A 385 17.98 -4.54 -1.39
N ASP A 386 18.93 -5.41 -1.06
CA ASP A 386 19.48 -6.39 -2.01
C ASP A 386 18.74 -7.75 -2.03
N GLY A 387 17.71 -7.91 -1.18
CA GLY A 387 16.89 -9.13 -1.09
C GLY A 387 17.52 -10.27 -0.31
N THR A 388 18.64 -10.06 0.37
CA THR A 388 19.23 -11.06 1.30
C THR A 388 18.32 -11.30 2.50
N ILE A 389 17.68 -10.25 3.02
CA ILE A 389 16.62 -10.31 4.01
C ILE A 389 15.28 -10.04 3.32
N VAL A 390 14.31 -10.93 3.50
CA VAL A 390 12.94 -10.76 3.01
C VAL A 390 11.97 -10.99 4.16
N PRO A 391 11.47 -9.93 4.83
CA PRO A 391 10.56 -10.07 5.97
C PRO A 391 9.23 -10.73 5.59
N ALA A 392 8.55 -11.30 6.57
CA ALA A 392 7.23 -11.90 6.39
C ALA A 392 6.17 -10.84 6.03
N ALA A 393 5.21 -11.21 5.18
CA ALA A 393 4.10 -10.36 4.75
C ALA A 393 2.83 -11.22 4.64
N ASN A 394 1.64 -10.61 4.60
CA ASN A 394 0.36 -11.35 4.68
C ASN A 394 0.23 -12.42 3.59
N PHE A 395 0.72 -12.14 2.39
CA PHE A 395 0.55 -13.00 1.21
C PHE A 395 1.85 -13.31 0.46
N ASN A 396 3.00 -13.33 1.17
CA ASN A 396 4.27 -13.77 0.58
C ASN A 396 4.69 -15.20 0.99
N ASP A 397 3.81 -15.94 1.68
CA ASP A 397 4.04 -17.31 2.19
C ASP A 397 5.21 -17.44 3.18
N ILE A 398 5.69 -16.34 3.75
CA ILE A 398 6.79 -16.30 4.72
C ILE A 398 6.23 -16.02 6.11
N GLN A 399 6.82 -16.63 7.15
CA GLN A 399 6.39 -16.43 8.54
C GLN A 399 7.44 -15.64 9.33
N PRO A 400 7.04 -14.83 10.34
CA PRO A 400 7.96 -13.99 11.10
C PRO A 400 9.07 -14.74 11.84
N ASP A 401 8.89 -16.03 12.13
CA ASP A 401 9.88 -16.91 12.77
C ASP A 401 10.70 -17.74 11.75
N ASP A 402 10.38 -17.65 10.46
CA ASP A 402 11.05 -18.37 9.38
C ASP A 402 11.07 -17.55 8.08
N PHE A 403 11.95 -16.56 8.01
CA PHE A 403 12.14 -15.72 6.83
C PHE A 403 13.59 -15.73 6.30
N PRO A 404 13.81 -15.50 4.99
CA PRO A 404 15.13 -15.35 4.42
C PRO A 404 15.96 -14.29 5.16
N GLY A 405 17.15 -14.67 5.62
CA GLY A 405 18.04 -13.82 6.42
C GLY A 405 18.01 -14.06 7.93
N LEU A 406 16.95 -14.70 8.47
CA LEU A 406 16.92 -15.12 9.88
C LEU A 406 17.71 -16.42 10.12
N LYS A 407 17.67 -17.36 9.16
CA LYS A 407 18.31 -18.68 9.28
C LYS A 407 19.84 -18.64 9.36
#